data_AF-A0A167J1C7-F1
#
_entry.id   AF-A0A167J1C7-F1
#
_cell.length_a   1.000
_cell.length_b   1.000
_cell.length_c   1.000
_cell.angle_alpha   90.00
_cell.angle_beta   90.00
_cell.angle_gamma   90.00
#
_symmetry.space_group_name_H-M   'P 1'
#
loop_
_entity.id
_entity.type
_entity.pdbx_description
1 polymer ?
#
loop_
_entity_poly.entity_id
_entity_poly.type
_entity_poly.pdbx_seq_one_letter_code
_entity_poly.pdbx_strand_id
1 'polypeptide(L)'
;MYFNQSYTQQRTKRLDKVDWHERDLIYVKQFIKLRNAIELNLQAPRLTKNWYFLQSNISLSQIKHLKKLPLCKLFLNKFCETIEEYQCRRIAVACIFCDQHHQNYRHWHIQRLARLSKDRIRPLTAELLGCVVSNVSSG
;
A
#
# COMPACT_ATOMS: atom_id res chain seq x y z
N MET A 1 25.35 -42.02 44.58
CA MET A 1 25.57 -41.13 43.41
C MET A 1 24.77 -39.85 43.64
N TYR A 2 25.46 -38.77 44.00
CA TYR A 2 24.88 -37.42 44.06
C TYR A 2 25.09 -36.76 42.69
N PHE A 3 24.03 -36.26 42.06
CA PHE A 3 24.14 -35.33 40.93
C PHE A 3 22.97 -34.34 40.87
N ASN A 4 23.34 -33.08 41.13
CA ASN A 4 22.84 -31.78 40.69
C ASN A 4 21.33 -31.47 40.71
N GLN A 5 20.86 -30.68 41.69
CA GLN A 5 21.05 -29.21 41.80
C GLN A 5 20.14 -28.46 40.81
N SER A 6 18.91 -28.26 41.28
CA SER A 6 18.12 -27.02 41.12
C SER A 6 18.39 -26.20 39.85
N TYR A 7 17.78 -26.61 38.74
CA TYR A 7 17.35 -25.67 37.71
C TYR A 7 16.13 -24.89 38.23
N THR A 8 16.36 -23.93 39.11
CA THR A 8 15.39 -22.89 39.42
C THR A 8 15.18 -22.10 38.13
N GLN A 9 14.12 -22.44 37.39
CA GLN A 9 13.68 -21.68 36.22
C GLN A 9 13.58 -20.22 36.63
N GLN A 10 14.51 -19.40 36.12
CA GLN A 10 14.45 -17.97 36.24
C GLN A 10 13.11 -17.54 35.69
N ARG A 11 12.22 -17.09 36.59
CA ARG A 11 10.94 -16.46 36.26
C ARG A 11 11.27 -15.35 35.25
N THR A 12 11.00 -15.61 33.99
CA THR A 12 11.25 -14.66 32.90
C THR A 12 10.60 -13.34 33.30
N LYS A 13 11.40 -12.26 33.30
CA LYS A 13 10.92 -10.89 33.51
C LYS A 13 9.59 -10.73 32.79
N ARG A 14 8.53 -10.38 33.53
CA ARG A 14 7.22 -10.04 32.94
C ARG A 14 7.49 -9.04 31.82
N LEU A 15 7.22 -9.42 30.57
CA LEU A 15 7.21 -8.51 29.44
C LEU A 15 6.31 -7.34 29.83
N ASP A 16 6.86 -6.12 29.81
CA ASP A 16 6.09 -4.92 30.06
C ASP A 16 4.81 -4.97 29.22
N LYS A 17 3.69 -4.74 29.89
CA LYS A 17 2.36 -4.79 29.27
C LYS A 17 2.37 -3.79 28.11
N VAL A 18 2.27 -4.31 26.89
CA VAL A 18 2.23 -3.49 25.67
C VAL A 18 1.15 -2.41 25.79
N ASP A 19 1.54 -1.15 25.74
CA ASP A 19 0.63 -0.03 25.56
C ASP A 19 0.18 0.03 24.09
N TRP A 20 -1.05 -0.38 23.85
CA TRP A 20 -1.63 -0.37 22.50
C TRP A 20 -2.04 1.02 22.05
N HIS A 21 -2.39 1.91 22.98
CA HIS A 21 -2.81 3.27 22.65
C HIS A 21 -1.61 4.10 22.18
N GLU A 22 -0.50 4.04 22.93
CA GLU A 22 0.73 4.72 22.54
C GLU A 22 1.24 4.21 21.18
N ARG A 23 1.23 2.89 20.96
CA ARG A 23 1.60 2.29 19.67
C ARG A 23 0.73 2.78 18.53
N ASP A 24 -0.58 2.84 18.72
CA ASP A 24 -1.51 3.29 17.68
C ASP A 24 -1.20 4.74 17.27
N LEU A 25 -0.91 5.62 18.23
CA LEU A 25 -0.51 7.00 17.98
C LEU A 25 0.83 7.09 17.23
N ILE A 26 1.83 6.31 17.63
CA ILE A 26 3.14 6.30 16.98
C ILE A 26 3.01 5.81 15.53
N TYR A 27 2.33 4.69 15.32
CA TYR A 27 2.20 4.07 14.00
C TYR A 27 1.40 4.95 13.05
N VAL A 28 0.27 5.52 13.48
CA VAL A 28 -0.55 6.36 12.61
C VAL A 28 0.19 7.64 12.21
N LYS A 29 0.99 8.23 13.11
CA LYS A 29 1.85 9.39 12.78
C LYS A 29 2.89 9.04 11.72
N GLN A 30 3.51 7.87 11.81
CA GLN A 30 4.44 7.39 10.79
C GLN A 30 3.74 7.17 9.44
N PHE A 31 2.55 6.57 9.45
CA PHE A 31 1.76 6.38 8.23
C PHE A 31 1.35 7.69 7.56
N ILE A 32 0.91 8.68 8.34
CA ILE A 32 0.56 10.02 7.82
C ILE A 32 1.80 10.68 7.21
N LYS A 33 2.93 10.68 7.93
CA LYS A 33 4.19 11.26 7.43
C LYS A 33 4.60 10.59 6.11
N LEU A 34 4.51 9.27 6.04
CA LEU A 34 4.82 8.51 4.83
C LEU A 34 3.88 8.87 3.68
N ARG A 35 2.55 8.87 3.92
CA ARG A 35 1.55 9.22 2.90
C ARG A 35 1.74 10.63 2.34
N ASN A 36 2.08 11.60 3.18
CA ASN A 36 2.33 12.97 2.74
C ASN A 36 3.61 13.04 1.90
N ALA A 37 4.66 12.32 2.29
CA ALA A 37 5.92 12.30 1.55
C ALA A 37 5.81 11.70 0.13
N ILE A 38 4.87 10.78 -0.09
CA ILE A 38 4.68 10.11 -1.38
C ILE A 38 3.48 10.63 -2.18
N GLU A 39 2.78 11.66 -1.70
CA GLU A 39 1.50 12.12 -2.27
C GLU A 39 1.59 12.39 -3.78
N LEU A 40 2.65 13.06 -4.20
CA LEU A 40 2.87 13.44 -5.59
C LEU A 40 3.67 12.38 -6.37
N ASN A 41 4.11 11.30 -5.72
CA ASN A 41 4.87 10.24 -6.37
C ASN A 41 3.94 9.23 -7.06
N LEU A 42 3.56 9.55 -8.29
CA LEU A 42 2.70 8.68 -9.10
C LEU A 42 3.35 7.35 -9.51
N GLN A 43 4.67 7.21 -9.38
CA GLN A 43 5.42 5.99 -9.67
C GLN A 43 5.53 5.04 -8.47
N ALA A 44 4.99 5.43 -7.31
CA ALA A 44 5.01 4.58 -6.13
C ALA A 44 4.35 3.21 -6.40
N PRO A 45 4.83 2.13 -5.78
CA PRO A 45 4.14 0.84 -5.83
C PRO A 45 2.74 0.97 -5.22
N ARG A 46 1.92 -0.09 -5.34
CA ARG A 46 0.59 -0.08 -4.71
C ARG A 46 0.70 0.12 -3.20
N LEU A 47 -0.03 1.11 -2.69
CA LEU A 47 -0.05 1.49 -1.28
C LEU A 47 -0.90 0.51 -0.46
N THR A 48 -0.39 -0.71 -0.30
CA THR A 48 -1.05 -1.74 0.51
C THR A 48 -0.80 -1.54 1.99
N LYS A 49 -1.60 -2.23 2.81
CA LYS A 49 -1.34 -2.36 4.25
C LYS A 49 0.10 -2.82 4.51
N ASN A 50 0.54 -3.91 3.89
CA ASN A 50 1.89 -4.42 4.08
C ASN A 50 2.95 -3.38 3.69
N TRP A 51 2.70 -2.62 2.62
CA TRP A 51 3.57 -1.53 2.19
C TRP A 51 3.72 -0.48 3.28
N TYR A 52 2.63 0.03 3.86
CA TYR A 52 2.70 1.02 4.96
C TYR A 52 3.48 0.52 6.17
N PHE A 53 3.26 -0.73 6.60
CA PHE A 53 4.00 -1.32 7.72
C PHE A 53 5.49 -1.44 7.43
N LEU A 54 5.86 -2.00 6.27
CA LEU A 54 7.27 -2.18 5.89
C LEU A 54 7.99 -0.85 5.73
N GLN A 55 7.37 0.12 5.05
CA GLN A 55 7.97 1.44 4.81
C GLN A 55 8.06 2.30 6.08
N SER A 56 7.29 1.98 7.12
CA SER A 56 7.37 2.63 8.43
C SER A 56 8.30 1.90 9.40
N ASN A 57 9.05 0.88 8.94
CA ASN A 57 9.87 0.01 9.79
C ASN A 57 9.07 -0.68 10.91
N ILE A 58 7.79 -0.96 10.68
CA ILE A 58 6.93 -1.70 11.62
C ILE A 58 6.82 -3.15 11.16
N SER A 59 7.04 -4.09 12.08
CA SER A 59 6.88 -5.52 11.78
C SER A 59 5.49 -5.86 11.25
N LEU A 60 5.41 -6.63 10.17
CA LEU A 60 4.15 -7.17 9.63
C LEU A 60 3.36 -7.98 10.67
N SER A 61 4.03 -8.53 11.68
CA SER A 61 3.38 -9.22 12.80
C SER A 61 2.40 -8.32 13.56
N GLN A 62 2.53 -6.99 13.50
CA GLN A 62 1.61 -6.04 14.13
C GLN A 62 0.25 -5.97 13.42
N ILE A 63 0.15 -6.40 12.16
CA ILE A 63 -1.11 -6.39 11.40
C ILE A 63 -2.20 -7.22 12.12
N LYS A 64 -1.83 -8.33 12.76
CA LYS A 64 -2.78 -9.19 13.51
C LYS A 64 -3.42 -8.47 14.70
N HIS A 65 -2.80 -7.38 15.16
CA HIS A 65 -3.26 -6.57 16.28
C HIS A 65 -4.03 -5.33 15.84
N LEU A 66 -4.40 -5.18 14.56
CA LEU A 66 -5.16 -4.01 14.08
C LEU A 66 -6.47 -3.75 14.82
N LYS A 67 -7.09 -4.80 15.42
CA LYS A 67 -8.28 -4.61 16.29
C LYS A 67 -7.99 -3.74 17.52
N LYS A 68 -6.72 -3.66 17.96
CA LYS A 68 -6.24 -2.84 19.08
C LYS A 68 -5.61 -1.51 18.62
N LEU A 69 -5.58 -1.25 17.31
CA LEU A 69 -4.99 -0.07 16.69
C LEU A 69 -6.05 0.67 15.85
N PRO A 70 -7.11 1.22 16.48
CA PRO A 70 -8.23 1.83 15.77
C PRO A 70 -7.84 2.97 14.83
N LEU A 71 -6.86 3.82 15.19
CA LEU A 71 -6.41 4.93 14.34
C LEU A 71 -5.67 4.41 13.11
N CYS A 72 -4.77 3.43 13.29
CA CYS A 72 -4.15 2.75 12.16
C CYS A 72 -5.19 2.09 11.26
N LYS A 73 -6.21 1.43 11.83
CA LYS A 73 -7.27 0.79 11.06
C LYS A 73 -8.05 1.82 10.23
N LEU A 74 -8.43 2.96 10.80
CA LEU A 74 -9.10 4.05 10.09
C LEU A 74 -8.22 4.61 8.96
N PHE A 75 -6.95 4.86 9.23
CA PHE A 75 -5.98 5.31 8.24
C PHE A 75 -5.88 4.33 7.07
N LEU A 76 -5.65 3.04 7.35
CA LEU A 76 -5.45 2.03 6.33
C LEU A 76 -6.71 1.82 5.49
N ASN A 77 -7.90 1.88 6.10
CA ASN A 77 -9.16 1.81 5.35
C ASN A 77 -9.35 2.99 4.40
N LYS A 78 -8.78 4.16 4.71
CA LYS A 78 -8.91 5.37 3.90
C LYS A 78 -7.85 5.49 2.80
N PHE A 79 -6.62 5.05 3.08
CA PHE A 79 -5.46 5.35 2.23
C PHE A 79 -4.81 4.12 1.60
N CYS A 80 -5.21 2.89 1.96
CA CYS A 80 -4.75 1.74 1.21
C CYS A 80 -5.43 1.66 -0.14
N GLU A 81 -4.63 1.54 -1.20
CA GLU A 81 -5.14 1.37 -2.55
C GLU A 81 -5.72 -0.04 -2.74
N THR A 82 -6.92 -0.08 -3.29
CA THR A 82 -7.49 -1.26 -3.94
C THR A 82 -6.71 -1.61 -5.22
N ILE A 83 -7.02 -2.78 -5.80
CA ILE A 83 -6.46 -3.16 -7.10
C ILE A 83 -6.91 -2.19 -8.19
N GLU A 84 -8.18 -1.79 -8.17
CA GLU A 84 -8.77 -0.86 -9.15
C GLU A 84 -8.12 0.51 -9.11
N GLU A 85 -8.03 1.14 -7.94
CA GLU A 85 -7.42 2.47 -7.79
C GLU A 85 -5.96 2.47 -8.26
N TYR A 86 -5.20 1.43 -7.90
CA TYR A 86 -3.82 1.30 -8.35
C TYR A 86 -3.72 1.18 -9.88
N GLN A 87 -4.62 0.41 -10.51
CA GLN A 87 -4.62 0.30 -11.97
C GLN A 87 -5.01 1.61 -12.64
N CYS A 88 -6.01 2.33 -12.11
CA CYS A 88 -6.42 3.65 -12.62
C CYS A 88 -5.26 4.66 -12.54
N ARG A 89 -4.54 4.71 -11.42
CA ARG A 89 -3.34 5.56 -11.29
C ARG A 89 -2.28 5.23 -12.34
N ARG A 90 -2.07 3.95 -12.66
CA ARG A 90 -1.11 3.54 -13.69
C ARG A 90 -1.55 3.88 -15.10
N ILE A 91 -2.85 3.84 -15.38
CA ILE A 91 -3.41 4.38 -16.64
C ILE A 91 -3.12 5.88 -16.74
N ALA A 92 -3.41 6.65 -15.68
CA ALA A 92 -3.14 8.09 -15.66
C ALA A 92 -1.65 8.40 -15.89
N VAL A 93 -0.75 7.66 -15.25
CA VAL A 93 0.71 7.78 -15.48
C VAL A 93 1.10 7.49 -16.94
N ALA A 94 0.52 6.45 -17.54
CA ALA A 94 0.78 6.12 -18.95
C ALA A 94 0.28 7.23 -19.88
N CYS A 95 -0.85 7.86 -19.57
CA CYS A 95 -1.37 8.99 -20.33
C CYS A 95 -0.44 10.20 -20.25
N ILE A 96 -0.01 10.58 -19.03
CA ILE A 96 0.94 11.68 -18.82
C ILE A 96 2.23 11.44 -19.62
N PHE A 97 2.72 10.21 -19.63
CA PHE A 97 3.89 9.84 -20.43
C PHE A 97 3.62 10.02 -21.93
N CYS A 98 2.47 9.59 -22.45
CA CYS A 98 2.11 9.81 -23.84
C CYS A 98 2.01 11.30 -24.20
N ASP A 99 1.42 12.13 -23.34
CA ASP A 99 1.34 13.59 -23.53
C ASP A 99 2.74 14.20 -23.61
N GLN A 100 3.61 13.88 -22.64
CA GLN A 100 4.96 14.42 -22.55
C GLN A 100 5.87 14.02 -23.72
N HIS A 101 5.60 12.89 -24.35
CA HIS A 101 6.41 12.34 -25.44
C HIS A 101 5.70 12.34 -26.79
N HIS A 102 4.55 13.02 -26.92
CA HIS A 102 3.73 13.07 -28.13
C HIS A 102 3.44 11.68 -28.73
N GLN A 103 3.15 10.69 -27.88
CA GLN A 103 2.86 9.32 -28.29
C GLN A 103 1.34 9.07 -28.44
N ASN A 104 0.99 8.03 -29.19
CA ASN A 104 -0.41 7.68 -29.43
C ASN A 104 -1.09 7.02 -28.22
N TYR A 105 -2.40 7.18 -28.14
CA TYR A 105 -3.27 6.64 -27.09
C TYR A 105 -3.90 5.30 -27.46
N ARG A 106 -3.26 4.50 -28.32
CA ARG A 106 -3.84 3.20 -28.69
C ARG A 106 -3.97 2.33 -27.45
N HIS A 107 -5.08 1.61 -27.35
CA HIS A 107 -5.42 0.78 -26.20
C HIS A 107 -4.27 -0.16 -25.77
N TRP A 108 -3.66 -0.90 -26.71
CA TRP A 108 -2.55 -1.81 -26.40
C TRP A 108 -1.29 -1.07 -25.91
N HIS A 109 -1.09 0.17 -26.35
CA HIS A 109 0.08 0.97 -26.02
C HIS A 109 0.00 1.47 -24.57
N ILE A 110 -1.14 2.07 -24.20
CA ILE A 110 -1.42 2.48 -22.82
C ILE A 110 -1.37 1.29 -21.87
N GLN A 111 -1.95 0.13 -22.24
CA GLN A 111 -1.86 -1.09 -21.43
C GLN A 111 -0.43 -1.54 -21.16
N ARG A 112 0.44 -1.47 -22.18
CA ARG A 112 1.84 -1.85 -22.06
C ARG A 112 2.60 -0.90 -21.13
N LEU A 113 2.44 0.42 -21.32
CA LEU A 113 3.03 1.44 -20.45
C LEU A 113 2.55 1.30 -19.01
N ALA A 114 1.23 1.13 -18.83
CA ALA A 114 0.62 0.87 -17.54
C ALA A 114 0.92 -0.54 -16.99
N ARG A 115 1.71 -1.37 -17.68
CA ARG A 115 2.00 -2.80 -17.41
C ARG A 115 0.77 -3.54 -16.84
N LEU A 116 -0.34 -3.47 -17.57
CA LEU A 116 -1.59 -4.16 -17.27
C LEU A 116 -1.77 -5.32 -18.25
N SER A 117 -2.06 -6.52 -17.71
CA SER A 117 -2.48 -7.65 -18.53
C SER A 117 -3.99 -7.56 -18.77
N LYS A 118 -4.44 -7.88 -19.99
CA LYS A 118 -5.87 -7.91 -20.36
C LYS A 118 -6.70 -8.75 -19.38
N ASP A 119 -6.18 -9.90 -18.95
CA ASP A 119 -6.91 -10.85 -18.08
C ASP A 119 -7.06 -10.37 -16.63
N ARG A 120 -6.35 -9.31 -16.24
CA ARG A 120 -6.30 -8.81 -14.86
C ARG A 120 -6.79 -7.38 -14.71
N ILE A 121 -7.29 -6.78 -15.80
CA ILE A 121 -7.88 -5.44 -15.75
C ILE A 121 -9.24 -5.52 -15.06
N ARG A 122 -9.47 -4.57 -14.17
CA ARG A 122 -10.72 -4.45 -13.44
C ARG A 122 -11.73 -3.58 -14.20
N PRO A 123 -13.05 -3.74 -13.98
CA PRO A 123 -14.08 -3.09 -14.78
C PRO A 123 -13.92 -1.57 -14.91
N LEU A 124 -13.75 -0.87 -13.79
CA LEU A 124 -13.57 0.59 -13.78
C LEU A 124 -12.30 1.02 -14.54
N THR A 125 -11.22 0.26 -14.40
CA THR A 125 -9.98 0.49 -15.16
C THR A 125 -10.19 0.30 -16.65
N ALA A 126 -10.97 -0.71 -17.06
CA ALA A 126 -11.28 -0.98 -18.46
C ALA A 126 -12.10 0.15 -19.08
N GLU A 127 -13.11 0.63 -18.35
CA GLU A 127 -13.93 1.78 -18.74
C GLU A 127 -13.07 3.04 -18.89
N LEU A 128 -12.23 3.35 -17.89
CA LEU A 128 -11.32 4.48 -17.94
C LEU A 128 -10.38 4.41 -19.16
N LEU A 129 -9.80 3.25 -19.42
CA LEU A 129 -8.95 3.02 -20.59
C LEU A 129 -9.72 3.24 -21.89
N GLY A 130 -10.97 2.80 -21.98
CA GLY A 130 -11.85 3.06 -23.13
C GLY A 130 -12.07 4.55 -23.36
N CYS A 131 -12.46 5.29 -22.32
CA CYS A 131 -12.70 6.73 -22.38
C CYS A 131 -11.45 7.50 -22.86
N VAL A 132 -10.28 7.16 -22.32
CA VAL A 132 -9.01 7.80 -22.70
C VAL A 132 -8.70 7.60 -24.18
N VAL A 133 -8.87 6.38 -24.70
CA VAL A 133 -8.58 6.06 -26.11
C VAL A 133 -9.54 6.78 -27.06
N SER A 134 -10.83 6.85 -26.70
CA SER A 134 -11.87 7.49 -27.51
C SER A 134 -11.76 9.02 -27.58
N ASN A 135 -11.43 9.67 -26.46
CA ASN A 135 -11.34 11.13 -26.38
C ASN A 135 -10.20 11.70 -27.24
N VAL A 136 -9.09 10.98 -27.38
CA VAL A 136 -7.95 11.43 -28.20
C VAL A 136 -8.13 11.11 -29.70
N SER A 137 -9.03 10.19 -30.04
CA SER A 137 -9.32 9.86 -31.45
C SER A 137 -10.26 10.87 -32.13
N SER A 138 -10.81 11.82 -31.36
CA SER A 138 -11.84 12.78 -31.79
C SER A 138 -11.34 14.23 -31.87
N GLY A 139 -10.05 14.48 -31.58
CA GLY A 139 -9.39 15.79 -31.67
C GLY A 139 -8.21 15.74 -32.62
#